data_AF-A0AA39I8Z4-F1
#
_entry.id   AF-A0AA39I8Z4-F1
#
_cell.length_a   1.000
_cell.length_b   1.000
_cell.length_c   1.000
_cell.angle_alpha   90.00
_cell.angle_beta   90.00
_cell.angle_gamma   90.00
#
_symmetry.space_group_name_H-M   'P 1'
#
loop_
_entity.id
_entity.type
_entity.pdbx_description
1 polymer ?
#
loop_
_entity_poly.entity_id
_entity_poly.type
_entity_poly.pdbx_seq_one_letter_code
_entity_poly.pdbx_strand_id
1 'polypeptide(L)'
;MNSLFLVSSLLLAGAFAQQTFFDNDDIDDLQEFVDYPTKMKLKTLENNHYIPRSQKQQEFQQILSSQTQQVQDAFKQKQNYENMKRQQKLASLQQRMQWMPPTVANAYKQLMEAKSNMNLSDMEYWTQKNQIWGQLNGMDRHLDRQFGSHSSEEFY
;
A
#
# COMPACT_ATOMS: atom_id res chain seq x y z
N MET A 1 29.24 42.16 21.18
CA MET A 1 29.08 42.00 19.72
C MET A 1 28.31 40.71 19.48
N ASN A 2 27.24 40.82 18.71
CA ASN A 2 26.17 39.84 18.53
C ASN A 2 26.63 38.61 17.74
N SER A 3 26.21 37.42 18.20
CA SER A 3 25.95 36.27 17.31
C SER A 3 24.80 35.46 17.88
N LEU A 4 23.58 35.86 17.51
CA LEU A 4 22.35 35.09 17.67
C LEU A 4 22.36 33.96 16.64
N PHE A 5 22.61 32.72 17.07
CA PHE A 5 22.24 31.54 16.29
C PHE A 5 20.79 31.20 16.62
N LEU A 6 19.87 31.73 15.82
CA LEU A 6 18.50 31.23 15.72
C LEU A 6 18.56 29.87 15.03
N VAL A 7 18.63 28.80 15.83
CA VAL A 7 18.27 27.46 15.37
C VAL A 7 16.75 27.47 15.25
N SER A 8 16.27 27.69 14.02
CA SER A 8 14.87 27.52 13.65
C SER A 8 14.50 26.04 13.82
N SER A 9 14.04 25.68 15.01
CA SER A 9 13.31 24.45 15.25
C SER A 9 12.02 24.50 14.44
N LEU A 10 12.04 23.91 13.24
CA LEU A 10 10.83 23.70 12.45
C LEU A 10 9.89 22.79 13.24
N LEU A 11 8.82 23.42 13.71
CA LEU A 11 7.63 22.82 14.29
C LEU A 11 7.10 21.71 13.37
N LEU A 12 7.28 20.45 13.74
CA LEU A 12 6.41 19.38 13.26
C LEU A 12 5.07 19.52 14.00
N ALA A 13 4.24 20.45 13.51
CA ALA A 13 2.85 20.51 13.87
C ALA A 13 2.18 19.20 13.39
N GLY A 14 1.56 18.51 14.34
CA GLY A 14 0.74 17.34 14.08
C GLY A 14 -0.42 17.70 13.15
N ALA A 15 -0.33 17.24 11.92
CA ALA A 15 -1.47 16.83 11.14
C ALA A 15 -1.41 15.30 11.09
N PHE A 16 -2.54 14.62 11.27
CA PHE A 16 -2.64 13.20 10.95
C PHE A 16 -2.14 13.02 9.52
N ALA A 17 -0.89 12.58 9.36
CA ALA A 17 -0.33 12.28 8.06
C ALA A 17 -1.19 11.16 7.48
N GLN A 18 -2.05 11.51 6.54
CA GLN A 18 -2.73 10.53 5.70
C GLN A 18 -1.63 9.77 4.99
N GLN A 19 -1.32 8.59 5.51
CA GLN A 19 -0.13 7.84 5.18
C GLN A 19 -0.28 7.31 3.76
N THR A 20 0.31 8.00 2.79
CA THR A 20 0.47 7.48 1.43
C THR A 20 1.64 6.50 1.48
N PHE A 21 1.35 5.23 1.24
CA PHE A 21 2.34 4.16 1.32
C PHE A 21 3.10 4.08 0.00
N PHE A 22 4.43 3.96 0.09
CA PHE A 22 5.25 3.68 -1.07
C PHE A 22 4.93 2.29 -1.63
N ASP A 23 4.77 2.22 -2.94
CA ASP A 23 4.35 1.05 -3.72
C ASP A 23 5.13 1.00 -5.05
N ASN A 24 5.10 -0.13 -5.75
CA ASN A 24 5.61 -0.25 -7.11
C ASN A 24 4.90 0.72 -8.08
N ASP A 25 3.65 1.13 -7.79
CA ASP A 25 2.97 2.21 -8.53
C ASP A 25 3.83 3.51 -8.60
N ASP A 26 4.55 3.85 -7.52
CA ASP A 26 5.39 5.05 -7.49
C ASP A 26 6.67 4.88 -8.32
N ILE A 27 7.17 3.63 -8.44
CA ILE A 27 8.29 3.29 -9.31
C ILE A 27 7.88 3.42 -10.77
N ASP A 28 6.72 2.84 -11.13
CA ASP A 28 6.15 2.92 -12.48
C ASP A 28 5.90 4.36 -12.91
N ASP A 29 5.37 5.18 -12.01
CA ASP A 29 5.15 6.60 -12.25
C ASP A 29 6.45 7.33 -12.63
N LEU A 30 7.57 7.04 -11.96
CA LEU A 30 8.84 7.68 -12.28
C LEU A 30 9.40 7.19 -13.63
N GLN A 31 9.15 5.94 -14.02
CA GLN A 31 9.61 5.36 -15.30
C GLN A 31 9.08 6.12 -16.53
N GLU A 32 8.00 6.90 -16.40
CA GLU A 32 7.43 7.70 -17.48
C GLU A 32 8.22 8.98 -17.79
N PHE A 33 9.05 9.44 -16.86
CA PHE A 33 9.73 10.75 -16.96
C PHE A 33 11.24 10.65 -17.16
N VAL A 34 11.83 9.48 -16.92
CA VAL A 34 13.28 9.27 -16.92
C VAL A 34 13.79 8.69 -18.23
N ASP A 35 15.10 8.76 -18.42
CA ASP A 35 15.78 8.13 -19.55
C ASP A 35 15.81 6.60 -19.45
N TYR A 36 16.12 5.93 -20.57
CA TYR A 36 16.11 4.47 -20.65
C TYR A 36 17.05 3.79 -19.65
N PRO A 37 18.31 4.25 -19.45
CA PRO A 37 19.19 3.67 -18.42
C PRO A 37 18.60 3.75 -17.00
N THR A 38 18.02 4.88 -16.62
CA THR A 38 17.39 5.02 -15.29
C THR A 38 16.14 4.16 -15.18
N LYS A 39 15.33 4.09 -16.24
CA LYS A 39 14.17 3.20 -16.31
C LYS A 39 14.55 1.74 -16.04
N MET A 40 15.68 1.26 -16.56
CA MET A 40 16.14 -0.11 -16.29
C MET A 40 16.56 -0.33 -14.83
N LYS A 41 17.11 0.69 -14.16
CA LYS A 41 17.38 0.63 -12.72
C LYS A 41 16.07 0.54 -11.91
N LEU A 42 15.08 1.37 -12.26
CA LEU A 42 13.76 1.35 -11.63
C LEU A 42 13.06 0.00 -11.84
N LYS A 43 13.09 -0.55 -13.04
CA LYS A 43 12.55 -1.89 -13.33
C LYS A 43 13.26 -2.99 -12.54
N THR A 44 14.57 -2.88 -12.33
CA THR A 44 15.30 -3.85 -11.48
C THR A 44 14.83 -3.76 -10.03
N LEU A 45 14.64 -2.55 -9.53
CA LEU A 45 14.13 -2.29 -8.18
C LEU A 45 12.69 -2.79 -8.00
N GLU A 46 11.82 -2.53 -8.97
CA GLU A 46 10.43 -2.98 -9.03
C GLU A 46 10.35 -4.53 -8.92
N ASN A 47 11.12 -5.23 -9.75
CA ASN A 47 11.15 -6.70 -9.82
C ASN A 47 11.83 -7.38 -8.61
N ASN A 48 12.48 -6.61 -7.73
CA ASN A 48 13.05 -7.17 -6.51
C ASN A 48 11.95 -7.35 -5.46
N HIS A 49 11.30 -8.50 -5.50
CA HIS A 49 10.19 -8.84 -4.60
C HIS A 49 10.63 -9.34 -3.22
N TYR A 50 11.95 -9.44 -2.97
CA TYR A 50 12.51 -10.06 -1.77
C TYR A 50 13.10 -9.05 -0.77
N ILE A 51 13.32 -7.80 -1.18
CA ILE A 51 13.77 -6.75 -0.25
C ILE A 51 12.57 -6.12 0.47
N PRO A 52 12.74 -5.67 1.73
CA PRO A 52 11.72 -4.88 2.41
C PRO A 52 11.32 -3.65 1.59
N ARG A 53 10.02 -3.31 1.60
CA ARG A 53 9.52 -2.12 0.89
C ARG A 53 10.14 -0.82 1.42
N SER A 54 10.55 -0.77 2.68
CA SER A 54 11.32 0.34 3.27
C SER A 54 12.67 0.52 2.59
N GLN A 55 13.40 -0.57 2.35
CA GLN A 55 14.66 -0.55 1.61
C GLN A 55 14.40 -0.15 0.14
N LYS A 56 13.35 -0.72 -0.48
CA LYS A 56 12.95 -0.36 -1.84
C LYS A 56 12.67 1.14 -1.97
N GLN A 57 11.98 1.73 -1.00
CA GLN A 57 11.70 3.17 -0.92
C GLN A 57 13.01 3.99 -0.84
N GLN A 58 13.97 3.56 -0.03
CA GLN A 58 15.26 4.25 0.09
C GLN A 58 16.02 4.27 -1.23
N GLU A 59 16.12 3.12 -1.91
CA GLU A 59 16.76 3.02 -3.22
C GLU A 59 16.03 3.85 -4.28
N PHE A 60 14.70 3.85 -4.26
CA PHE A 60 13.89 4.72 -5.12
C PHE A 60 14.19 6.21 -4.89
N GLN A 61 14.27 6.66 -3.64
CA GLN A 61 14.57 8.06 -3.31
C GLN A 61 15.97 8.47 -3.76
N GLN A 62 16.94 7.56 -3.73
CA GLN A 62 18.27 7.82 -4.28
C GLN A 62 18.22 8.01 -5.80
N ILE A 63 17.44 7.18 -6.52
CA ILE A 63 17.26 7.33 -7.97
C ILE A 63 16.53 8.64 -8.29
N LEU A 64 15.46 8.98 -7.56
CA LEU A 64 14.69 10.20 -7.76
C LEU A 64 15.55 11.46 -7.53
N SER A 65 16.32 11.48 -6.45
CA SER A 65 17.17 12.63 -6.11
C SER A 65 18.35 12.84 -7.07
N SER A 66 18.74 11.81 -7.84
CA SER A 66 19.73 11.96 -8.92
C SER A 66 19.14 12.48 -10.24
N GLN A 67 17.82 12.62 -10.35
CA GLN A 67 17.17 13.12 -11.56
C GLN A 67 17.25 14.65 -11.66
N THR A 68 17.04 15.17 -12.86
CA THR A 68 16.94 16.63 -13.07
C THR A 68 15.75 17.20 -12.31
N GLN A 69 15.81 18.50 -11.96
CA GLN A 69 14.71 19.17 -11.25
C GLN A 69 13.38 19.07 -12.01
N GLN A 70 13.42 19.17 -13.35
CA GLN A 70 12.24 19.03 -14.20
C GLN A 70 11.54 17.67 -14.02
N VAL A 71 12.31 16.57 -13.95
CA VAL A 71 11.77 15.23 -13.74
C VAL A 71 11.17 15.10 -12.33
N GLN A 72 11.88 15.62 -11.32
CA GLN A 72 11.38 15.61 -9.93
C GLN A 72 10.07 16.39 -9.80
N ASP A 73 9.95 17.54 -10.45
CA ASP A 73 8.75 18.38 -10.43
C ASP A 73 7.58 17.69 -11.16
N ALA A 74 7.83 17.09 -12.32
CA ALA A 74 6.82 16.34 -13.08
C ALA A 74 6.31 15.13 -12.29
N PHE A 75 7.23 14.36 -11.69
CA PHE A 75 6.88 13.24 -10.83
C PHE A 75 6.05 13.68 -9.62
N LYS A 76 6.44 14.77 -8.94
CA LYS A 76 5.69 15.33 -7.81
C LYS A 76 4.28 15.75 -8.21
N GLN A 77 4.12 16.36 -9.38
CA GLN A 77 2.79 16.73 -9.89
C GLN A 77 1.91 15.49 -10.12
N LYS A 78 2.46 14.44 -10.72
CA LYS A 78 1.74 13.17 -10.91
C LYS A 78 1.35 12.54 -9.57
N GLN A 79 2.27 12.48 -8.63
CA GLN A 79 2.05 11.92 -7.30
C GLN A 79 0.97 12.67 -6.52
N ASN A 80 0.88 13.99 -6.64
CA ASN A 80 -0.21 14.75 -6.03
C ASN A 80 -1.59 14.30 -6.56
N TYR A 81 -1.70 14.08 -7.87
CA TYR A 81 -2.92 13.60 -8.51
C TYR A 81 -3.27 12.17 -8.09
N GLU A 82 -2.31 11.25 -8.12
CA GLU A 82 -2.54 9.86 -7.71
C GLU A 82 -2.85 9.74 -6.21
N ASN A 83 -2.22 10.55 -5.36
CA ASN A 83 -2.54 10.62 -3.94
C ASN A 83 -3.98 11.08 -3.70
N MET A 84 -4.46 12.09 -4.42
CA MET A 84 -5.87 12.51 -4.35
C MET A 84 -6.81 11.35 -4.73
N LYS A 85 -6.52 10.62 -5.81
CA LYS A 85 -7.32 9.44 -6.21
C LYS A 85 -7.29 8.34 -5.17
N ARG A 86 -6.12 8.04 -4.59
CA ARG A 86 -5.96 7.04 -3.52
C ARG A 86 -6.77 7.43 -2.28
N GLN A 87 -6.75 8.70 -1.89
CA GLN A 87 -7.54 9.21 -0.77
C GLN A 87 -9.05 9.09 -1.01
N GLN A 88 -9.53 9.45 -2.20
CA GLN A 88 -10.95 9.29 -2.55
C GLN A 88 -11.39 7.82 -2.50
N LYS A 89 -10.57 6.91 -3.05
CA LYS A 89 -10.84 5.46 -2.99
C LYS A 89 -10.87 4.96 -1.53
N LEU A 90 -9.93 5.39 -0.71
CA LEU A 90 -9.87 5.00 0.70
C LEU A 90 -11.07 5.51 1.49
N ALA A 91 -11.48 6.77 1.29
CA ALA A 91 -12.66 7.34 1.92
C ALA A 91 -13.94 6.59 1.50
N SER A 92 -14.08 6.27 0.20
CA SER A 92 -15.20 5.47 -0.29
C SER A 92 -15.21 4.06 0.30
N LEU A 93 -14.04 3.42 0.41
CA LEU A 93 -13.91 2.11 1.05
C LEU A 93 -14.35 2.17 2.52
N GLN A 94 -13.87 3.15 3.28
CA GLN A 94 -14.23 3.34 4.69
C GLN A 94 -15.74 3.51 4.89
N GLN A 95 -16.41 4.26 4.01
CA GLN A 95 -17.87 4.38 4.04
C GLN A 95 -18.56 3.05 3.75
N ARG A 96 -18.10 2.30 2.73
CA ARG A 96 -18.69 1.00 2.37
C ARG A 96 -18.49 -0.05 3.44
N MET A 97 -17.36 -0.03 4.16
CA MET A 97 -17.06 -0.99 5.22
C MET A 97 -18.11 -1.00 6.35
N GLN A 98 -18.85 0.09 6.54
CA GLN A 98 -19.96 0.14 7.51
C GLN A 98 -21.13 -0.78 7.13
N TRP A 99 -21.25 -1.09 5.85
CA TRP A 99 -22.32 -1.91 5.28
C TRP A 99 -21.85 -3.32 4.90
N MET A 100 -20.57 -3.64 5.13
CA MET A 100 -20.01 -4.95 4.86
C MET A 100 -20.23 -5.91 6.04
N PRO A 101 -20.29 -7.23 5.80
CA PRO A 101 -20.21 -8.21 6.87
C PRO A 101 -18.97 -7.96 7.75
N PRO A 102 -19.06 -8.11 9.09
CA PRO A 102 -17.95 -7.81 9.99
C PRO A 102 -16.65 -8.55 9.64
N THR A 103 -16.75 -9.79 9.17
CA THR A 103 -15.62 -10.60 8.72
C THR A 103 -14.91 -9.98 7.51
N VAL A 104 -15.68 -9.53 6.51
CA VAL A 104 -15.16 -8.86 5.31
C VAL A 104 -14.55 -7.50 5.67
N ALA A 105 -15.23 -6.71 6.50
CA ALA A 105 -14.69 -5.44 6.99
C ALA A 105 -13.38 -5.64 7.76
N ASN A 106 -13.27 -6.68 8.60
CA ASN A 106 -12.05 -7.00 9.32
C ASN A 106 -10.90 -7.40 8.39
N ALA A 107 -11.17 -8.22 7.37
CA ALA A 107 -10.18 -8.59 6.36
C ALA A 107 -9.64 -7.35 5.62
N TYR A 108 -10.49 -6.39 5.25
CA TYR A 108 -10.04 -5.12 4.67
C TYR A 108 -9.12 -4.32 5.61
N LYS A 109 -9.41 -4.29 6.93
CA LYS A 109 -8.50 -3.64 7.91
C LYS A 109 -7.14 -4.31 7.94
N GLN A 110 -7.11 -5.64 8.03
CA GLN A 110 -5.86 -6.42 8.03
C GLN A 110 -5.05 -6.21 6.74
N LEU A 111 -5.73 -6.09 5.58
CA LEU A 111 -5.05 -5.78 4.32
C LEU A 111 -4.43 -4.39 4.31
N MET A 112 -5.11 -3.40 4.87
CA MET A 112 -4.57 -2.04 5.00
C MET A 112 -3.37 -2.00 5.93
N GLU A 113 -3.40 -2.75 7.04
CA GLU A 113 -2.26 -2.91 7.97
C GLU A 113 -1.08 -3.64 7.31
N ALA A 114 -1.34 -4.72 6.56
CA ALA A 114 -0.31 -5.41 5.80
C ALA A 114 0.29 -4.49 4.71
N LYS A 115 -0.56 -3.70 4.02
CA LYS A 115 -0.10 -2.75 3.00
C LYS A 115 0.75 -1.64 3.63
N SER A 116 0.44 -1.18 4.84
CA SER A 116 1.20 -0.12 5.52
C SER A 116 2.51 -0.58 6.13
N ASN A 117 2.69 -1.88 6.34
CA ASN A 117 3.90 -2.44 6.93
C ASN A 117 5.08 -2.46 5.95
N MET A 118 5.86 -1.38 5.95
CA MET A 118 7.04 -1.20 5.10
C MET A 118 8.19 -2.19 5.37
N ASN A 119 8.15 -2.94 6.48
CA ASN A 119 9.15 -3.97 6.75
C ASN A 119 8.92 -5.25 5.93
N LEU A 120 7.71 -5.44 5.39
CA LEU A 120 7.42 -6.54 4.49
C LEU A 120 7.99 -6.25 3.09
N SER A 121 8.59 -7.26 2.49
CA SER A 121 8.81 -7.33 1.06
C SER A 121 7.49 -7.49 0.28
N ASP A 122 7.53 -7.31 -1.04
CA ASP A 122 6.35 -7.52 -1.88
C ASP A 122 5.84 -8.96 -1.79
N MET A 123 6.76 -9.93 -1.78
CA MET A 123 6.42 -11.35 -1.69
C MET A 123 5.71 -11.68 -0.36
N GLU A 124 6.21 -11.14 0.75
CA GLU A 124 5.61 -11.34 2.07
C GLU A 124 4.24 -10.67 2.17
N TYR A 125 4.12 -9.42 1.67
CA TYR A 125 2.83 -8.73 1.60
C TYR A 125 1.82 -9.53 0.77
N TRP A 126 2.20 -10.04 -0.40
CA TRP A 126 1.33 -10.87 -1.24
C TRP A 126 0.93 -12.18 -0.55
N THR A 127 1.86 -12.82 0.15
CA THR A 127 1.59 -14.03 0.94
C THR A 127 0.57 -13.74 2.04
N GLN A 128 0.77 -12.66 2.81
CA GLN A 128 -0.13 -12.26 3.88
C GLN A 128 -1.51 -11.86 3.32
N LYS A 129 -1.55 -11.13 2.20
CA LYS A 129 -2.79 -10.80 1.49
C LYS A 129 -3.57 -12.05 1.10
N ASN A 130 -2.90 -13.05 0.54
CA ASN A 130 -3.54 -14.31 0.14
C ASN A 130 -4.06 -15.09 1.35
N GLN A 131 -3.36 -15.07 2.49
CA GLN A 131 -3.82 -15.68 3.73
C GLN A 131 -5.10 -15.01 4.25
N ILE A 132 -5.14 -13.67 4.25
CA ILE A 132 -6.33 -12.90 4.70
C ILE A 132 -7.54 -13.24 3.83
N TRP A 133 -7.39 -13.26 2.49
CA TRP A 133 -8.47 -13.64 1.59
C TRP A 133 -8.85 -15.13 1.70
N GLY A 134 -7.88 -16.01 1.94
CA GLY A 134 -8.12 -17.43 2.14
C GLY A 134 -9.01 -17.72 3.35
N GLN A 135 -8.86 -16.95 4.43
CA GLN A 135 -9.71 -17.07 5.62
C GLN A 135 -11.18 -16.74 5.33
N LEU A 136 -11.44 -15.73 4.48
CA LEU A 136 -12.81 -15.39 4.08
C LEU A 136 -13.46 -16.50 3.25
N ASN A 137 -12.77 -17.02 2.26
CA ASN A 137 -13.29 -18.09 1.39
C ASN A 137 -13.44 -19.43 2.13
N GLY A 138 -12.64 -19.67 3.17
CA GLY A 138 -12.77 -20.84 4.04
C GLY A 138 -14.00 -20.79 4.93
N MET A 139 -14.36 -19.60 5.44
CA MET A 139 -15.53 -19.41 6.30
C MET A 139 -16.87 -19.66 5.59
N ASP A 140 -17.02 -19.24 4.32
CA ASP A 140 -18.24 -19.51 3.54
C ASP A 140 -18.50 -21.02 3.38
N ARG A 141 -17.45 -21.82 3.18
CA ARG A 141 -17.57 -23.29 3.06
C ARG A 141 -17.97 -23.99 4.35
N HIS A 142 -17.69 -23.39 5.51
CA HIS A 142 -18.08 -23.95 6.81
C HIS A 142 -19.52 -23.58 7.19
N LEU A 143 -20.03 -22.43 6.72
CA LEU A 143 -21.44 -22.05 6.91
C LEU A 143 -22.39 -22.92 6.05
N ASP A 144 -22.03 -23.24 4.81
CA ASP A 144 -22.83 -24.15 3.97
C ASP A 144 -22.90 -25.59 4.52
N ARG A 145 -21.86 -26.05 5.24
CA ARG A 145 -21.87 -27.39 5.85
C ARG A 145 -22.67 -27.50 7.15
N GLN A 146 -23.00 -26.38 7.81
CA GLN A 146 -23.83 -26.41 9.02
C GLN A 146 -25.34 -26.37 8.74
N PHE A 147 -25.77 -26.05 7.52
CA PHE A 147 -27.19 -26.02 7.13
C PHE A 147 -27.60 -27.11 6.11
N GLY A 148 -26.71 -28.07 5.83
CA GLY A 148 -26.93 -29.13 4.84
C GLY A 148 -26.77 -30.54 5.41
N SER A 149 -27.58 -30.92 6.40
CA SER A 149 -27.77 -32.32 6.76
C SER A 149 -29.20 -32.59 7.26
N HIS A 150 -30.20 -32.35 6.39
CA HIS A 150 -31.44 -33.11 6.52
C HIS A 150 -31.21 -34.52 6.00
N SER A 151 -30.79 -35.36 6.94
CA SER A 151 -30.89 -36.81 6.92
C SER A 151 -32.26 -37.26 6.38
N SER A 152 -32.26 -37.81 5.17
CA SER A 152 -33.34 -38.66 4.67
C SER A 152 -33.24 -40.02 5.39
N GLU A 153 -33.82 -40.13 6.57
CA GLU A 153 -34.23 -41.43 7.10
C GLU A 153 -35.56 -41.79 6.43
N GLU A 154 -35.45 -42.60 5.37
CA GLU A 154 -36.58 -43.33 4.81
C GLU A 154 -37.07 -44.33 5.86
N PHE A 155 -38.24 -44.04 6.43
CA PHE A 155 -39.04 -45.01 7.17
C PHE A 155 -39.67 -46.00 6.16
N TYR A 156 -39.50 -47.28 6.45
CA TYR A 156 -40.18 -48.41 5.81
C TYR A 156 -41.71 -48.30 5.88
#